data_AF-A0A6P1MFK1-F1
#
_entry.id   AF-A0A6P1MFK1-F1
#
_cell.length_a   1.000
_cell.length_b   1.000
_cell.length_c   1.000
_cell.angle_alpha   90.00
_cell.angle_beta   90.00
_cell.angle_gamma   90.00
#
_symmetry.space_group_name_H-M   'P 1'
#
loop_
_entity.id
_entity.type
_entity.pdbx_description
1 polymer ?
#
loop_
_entity_poly.entity_id
_entity_poly.type
_entity_poly.pdbx_seq_one_letter_code
_entity_poly.pdbx_strand_id
1 'polypeptide(L)'
;MKEEKDNTDYIEDLEEWQDNQYNPGHYLGGKIPGNILHCGRPKMIGMTLIGIGFMTLFPFVLGIINVFQSDESLLPVEYILEFIHIAAFGAFSLVMIINGIRKIIGGTKKIPN
;
A
#
# COMPACT_ATOMS: atom_id res chain seq x y z
N MET A 1 12.70 31.66 6.32
CA MET A 1 11.43 31.53 7.05
C MET A 1 10.76 30.27 6.53
N LYS A 2 10.33 29.34 7.40
CA LYS A 2 9.44 28.25 7.00
C LYS A 2 8.07 28.89 6.84
N GLU A 3 7.51 28.91 5.64
CA GLU A 3 6.11 29.27 5.45
C GLU A 3 5.27 28.20 6.16
N GLU A 4 4.62 28.59 7.25
CA GLU A 4 3.43 27.90 7.74
C GLU A 4 2.40 28.02 6.62
N LYS A 5 2.18 26.94 5.85
CA LYS A 5 0.99 26.85 5.00
C LYS A 5 -0.21 26.91 5.94
N ASP A 6 -0.88 28.06 5.89
CA ASP A 6 -1.93 28.46 6.80
C ASP A 6 -3.08 27.44 6.79
N ASN A 7 -3.75 27.25 7.92
CA ASN A 7 -4.81 26.26 8.09
C ASN A 7 -5.98 26.48 7.10
N THR A 8 -6.09 27.73 6.61
CA THR A 8 -7.00 28.24 5.59
C THR A 8 -6.88 27.50 4.26
N ASP A 9 -5.64 27.20 3.81
CA ASP A 9 -5.37 26.50 2.55
C ASP A 9 -5.96 25.07 2.55
N TYR A 10 -5.94 24.39 3.70
CA TYR A 10 -6.47 23.02 3.81
C TYR A 10 -8.00 22.98 3.81
N ILE A 11 -8.64 23.99 4.39
CA ILE A 11 -10.10 24.10 4.39
C ILE A 11 -10.60 24.40 2.98
N GLU A 12 -9.94 25.31 2.27
CA GLU A 12 -10.25 25.63 0.87
C GLU A 12 -10.06 24.39 -0.05
N ASP A 13 -8.97 23.63 0.13
CA ASP A 13 -8.74 22.38 -0.61
C ASP A 13 -9.83 21.31 -0.35
N LEU A 14 -10.39 21.29 0.87
CA LEU A 14 -11.49 20.38 1.23
C LEU A 14 -12.84 20.85 0.67
N GLU A 15 -13.12 22.14 0.69
CA GLU A 15 -14.32 22.73 0.08
C GLU A 15 -14.32 22.50 -1.43
N GLU A 16 -13.20 22.77 -2.12
CA GLU A 16 -13.05 22.48 -3.55
C GLU A 16 -13.29 21.00 -3.85
N TRP A 17 -12.80 20.10 -2.99
CA TRP A 17 -13.04 18.67 -3.13
C TRP A 17 -14.51 18.30 -2.95
N GLN A 18 -15.20 18.85 -1.94
CA GLN A 18 -16.62 18.58 -1.72
C GLN A 18 -17.47 19.03 -2.90
N ASP A 19 -17.18 20.21 -3.46
CA ASP A 19 -17.94 20.77 -4.58
C ASP A 19 -17.74 19.99 -5.88
N ASN A 20 -16.56 19.37 -6.07
CA ASN A 20 -16.20 18.68 -7.31
C ASN A 20 -16.13 17.15 -7.17
N GLN A 21 -16.60 16.58 -6.06
CA GLN A 21 -16.47 15.14 -5.76
C GLN A 21 -17.02 14.23 -6.87
N TYR A 22 -18.06 14.67 -7.58
CA TYR A 22 -18.71 13.91 -8.66
C TYR A 22 -18.40 14.44 -10.07
N ASN A 23 -17.47 15.38 -10.20
CA ASN A 23 -17.00 15.89 -11.48
C ASN A 23 -15.61 15.31 -11.79
N PRO A 24 -15.53 14.09 -12.36
CA PRO A 24 -14.24 13.47 -12.66
C PRO A 24 -13.39 14.33 -13.61
N GLY A 25 -14.03 15.11 -14.48
CA GLY A 25 -13.37 16.03 -15.42
C GLY A 25 -12.52 17.10 -14.73
N HIS A 26 -12.90 17.52 -13.53
CA HIS A 26 -12.18 18.50 -12.71
C HIS A 26 -10.76 18.05 -12.35
N TYR A 27 -10.54 16.73 -12.23
CA TYR A 27 -9.26 16.14 -11.81
C TYR A 27 -8.42 15.57 -12.95
N LEU A 28 -8.91 15.58 -14.20
CA LEU A 28 -8.18 15.03 -15.35
C LEU A 28 -6.90 15.80 -15.73
N GLY A 29 -6.68 16.99 -15.16
CA GLY A 29 -5.51 17.85 -15.41
C GLY A 29 -4.34 17.69 -14.43
N GLY A 30 -4.31 16.62 -13.64
CA GLY A 30 -3.27 16.42 -12.61
C GLY A 30 -3.57 17.11 -11.27
N LYS A 31 -4.75 17.74 -11.13
CA LYS A 31 -5.29 18.13 -9.82
C LYS A 31 -5.57 16.86 -9.02
N ILE A 32 -4.92 16.73 -7.87
CA ILE A 32 -5.15 15.63 -6.92
C ILE A 32 -6.10 16.15 -5.86
N PRO A 33 -7.21 15.45 -5.57
CA PRO A 33 -8.14 15.89 -4.55
C PRO A 33 -7.46 15.98 -3.17
N GLY A 34 -7.79 17.03 -2.41
CA GLY A 34 -7.13 17.37 -1.14
C GLY A 34 -7.14 16.22 -0.13
N ASN A 35 -8.20 15.40 -0.12
CA ASN A 35 -8.29 14.22 0.74
C ASN A 35 -7.22 13.14 0.47
N ILE A 36 -6.73 13.03 -0.78
CA ILE A 36 -5.64 12.13 -1.16
C ILE A 36 -4.29 12.81 -0.92
N LEU A 37 -4.20 14.12 -1.20
CA LEU A 37 -2.98 14.91 -1.04
C LEU A 37 -2.55 14.99 0.44
N HIS A 38 -3.51 15.20 1.34
CA HIS A 38 -3.31 15.36 2.78
C HIS A 38 -3.56 14.07 3.55
N CYS A 39 -3.11 12.93 3.02
CA CYS A 39 -3.18 11.66 3.73
C CYS A 39 -2.35 11.75 5.02
N GLY A 40 -3.01 12.06 6.14
CA GLY A 40 -2.39 12.75 7.28
C GLY A 40 -1.28 12.01 8.02
N ARG A 41 -1.10 10.71 7.80
CA ARG A 41 -0.07 9.90 8.47
C ARG A 41 0.58 8.88 7.54
N PRO A 42 1.41 9.30 6.56
CA PRO A 42 2.05 8.39 5.62
C PRO A 42 2.92 7.33 6.32
N LYS A 43 3.52 7.68 7.47
CA LYS A 43 4.27 6.73 8.32
C LYS A 43 3.37 5.64 8.92
N MET A 44 2.16 5.97 9.37
CA MET A 44 1.22 4.99 9.91
C MET A 44 0.77 4.01 8.81
N ILE A 45 0.44 4.54 7.63
CA ILE A 45 0.07 3.72 6.47
C ILE A 45 1.22 2.79 6.08
N GLY A 46 2.44 3.32 6.01
CA GLY A 46 3.61 2.50 5.72
C GLY A 46 3.84 1.40 6.77
N MET A 47 3.63 1.70 8.05
CA MET A 47 3.72 0.72 9.13
C MET A 47 2.62 -0.34 9.06
N THR A 48 1.38 0.03 8.69
CA THR A 48 0.30 -0.91 8.42
C THR A 48 0.64 -1.84 7.26
N LEU A 49 1.17 -1.31 6.15
CA LEU A 49 1.58 -2.11 5.00
C LEU A 49 2.67 -3.12 5.37
N ILE A 50 3.66 -2.71 6.17
CA ILE A 50 4.70 -3.60 6.69
C ILE A 50 4.08 -4.68 7.58
N GLY A 51 3.17 -4.31 8.48
CA GLY A 51 2.48 -5.26 9.36
C GLY A 51 1.69 -6.32 8.59
N ILE A 52 0.92 -5.91 7.58
CA ILE A 52 0.21 -6.84 6.68
C ILE A 52 1.21 -7.74 5.94
N GLY A 53 2.29 -7.15 5.42
CA GLY A 53 3.35 -7.90 4.75
C GLY A 53 3.93 -9.01 5.62
N PHE A 54 4.28 -8.71 6.87
CA PHE A 54 4.76 -9.71 7.83
C PHE A 54 3.69 -10.74 8.21
N MET A 55 2.42 -10.35 8.40
CA MET A 55 1.34 -11.32 8.64
C MET A 55 1.21 -12.32 7.49
N THR A 56 1.36 -11.87 6.25
CA THR A 56 1.30 -12.74 5.06
C THR A 56 2.55 -13.59 4.84
N LEU A 57 3.67 -13.30 5.52
CA LEU A 57 4.84 -14.19 5.51
C LEU A 57 4.55 -15.50 6.25
N PHE A 58 3.68 -15.49 7.26
CA PHE A 58 3.36 -16.69 8.02
C PHE A 58 2.77 -17.82 7.14
N PRO A 59 1.69 -17.63 6.38
CA PRO A 59 1.18 -18.65 5.47
C PRO A 59 2.17 -18.99 4.35
N PHE A 60 2.99 -18.03 3.89
CA PHE A 60 4.05 -18.29 2.92
C PHE A 60 5.09 -19.29 3.45
N VAL A 61 5.60 -19.07 4.67
CA VAL A 61 6.58 -19.96 5.31
C VAL A 61 5.97 -21.33 5.60
N LEU A 62 4.73 -21.38 6.10
CA LEU A 62 4.03 -22.65 6.31
C LEU A 62 3.85 -23.42 5.00
N GLY A 63 3.47 -22.75 3.92
CA GLY A 63 3.34 -23.35 2.60
C GLY A 63 4.67 -23.94 2.10
N ILE A 64 5.78 -23.22 2.28
CA ILE A 64 7.11 -23.76 1.95
C ILE A 64 7.40 -25.03 2.75
N ILE A 65 7.18 -25.00 4.07
CA ILE A 65 7.42 -26.17 4.92
C ILE A 65 6.56 -27.36 4.47
N ASN A 66 5.28 -27.13 4.16
CA ASN A 66 4.37 -28.16 3.66
C ASN A 66 4.86 -28.78 2.36
N VAL A 67 5.31 -27.97 1.39
CA VAL A 67 5.88 -28.49 0.12
C VAL A 67 7.12 -29.36 0.34
N PHE A 68 7.94 -29.07 1.35
CA PHE A 68 9.10 -29.91 1.67
C PHE A 68 8.73 -31.18 2.46
N GLN A 69 7.56 -31.22 3.09
CA GLN A 69 7.08 -32.36 3.87
C GLN A 69 6.09 -33.24 3.10
N SER A 70 5.51 -32.75 2.01
CA SER A 70 4.56 -33.50 1.19
C SER A 70 5.25 -34.67 0.49
N ASP A 71 4.88 -35.89 0.87
CA ASP A 71 5.13 -37.09 0.07
C ASP A 71 4.45 -36.90 -1.31
N GLU A 72 5.09 -37.37 -2.39
CA GLU A 72 4.70 -37.20 -3.82
C GLU A 72 3.30 -37.75 -4.22
N SER A 73 2.41 -37.96 -3.25
CA SER A 73 1.05 -38.45 -3.38
C SER A 73 0.03 -37.45 -3.97
N LEU A 74 0.39 -36.17 -4.11
CA LEU A 74 -0.48 -35.14 -4.71
C LEU A 74 -0.57 -35.29 -6.23
N LEU A 75 -1.76 -35.01 -6.78
CA LEU A 75 -1.91 -34.97 -8.23
C LEU A 75 -1.14 -33.78 -8.83
N PRO A 76 -0.65 -33.86 -10.08
CA PRO A 76 0.15 -32.79 -10.69
C PRO A 76 -0.53 -31.40 -10.68
N VAL A 77 -1.86 -31.35 -10.77
CA VAL A 77 -2.63 -30.10 -10.76
C VAL A 77 -2.65 -29.47 -9.36
N GLU A 78 -2.73 -30.27 -8.30
CA GLU A 78 -2.76 -29.79 -6.92
C GLU A 78 -1.42 -29.17 -6.53
N TYR A 79 -0.32 -29.80 -6.95
CA TYR A 79 1.03 -29.27 -6.76
C TYR A 79 1.22 -27.90 -7.44
N ILE A 80 0.73 -27.75 -8.68
CA ILE A 80 0.81 -26.47 -9.41
C ILE A 80 0.02 -25.37 -8.69
N LEU A 81 -1.19 -25.69 -8.21
CA LEU A 81 -2.03 -24.73 -7.49
C LEU A 81 -1.41 -24.30 -6.16
N GLU A 82 -0.85 -25.25 -5.40
CA GLU A 82 -0.15 -24.96 -4.15
C GLU A 82 1.08 -24.08 -4.39
N PHE A 83 1.88 -24.39 -5.42
CA PHE A 83 3.02 -23.57 -5.81
C PHE A 83 2.60 -22.14 -6.18
N ILE A 84 1.55 -21.97 -7.00
CA ILE A 84 1.02 -20.64 -7.36
C ILE A 84 0.56 -19.89 -6.12
N HIS A 85 -0.11 -20.56 -5.19
CA HIS A 85 -0.61 -19.96 -3.96
C HIS A 85 0.53 -19.46 -3.07
N ILE A 86 1.57 -20.27 -2.88
CA ILE A 86 2.78 -19.90 -2.12
C ILE A 86 3.48 -18.72 -2.81
N ALA A 87 3.70 -18.79 -4.13
CA ALA A 87 4.33 -17.71 -4.88
C ALA A 87 3.53 -16.40 -4.78
N ALA A 88 2.19 -16.47 -4.82
CA ALA A 88 1.33 -15.31 -4.69
C ALA A 88 1.45 -14.64 -3.31
N PHE A 89 1.47 -15.41 -2.21
CA PHE A 89 1.68 -14.85 -0.88
C PHE A 89 3.07 -14.24 -0.70
N GLY A 90 4.11 -14.90 -1.22
CA GLY A 90 5.47 -14.37 -1.19
C GLY A 90 5.59 -13.04 -1.95
N ALA A 91 5.06 -12.98 -3.17
CA ALA A 91 5.04 -11.76 -3.98
C ALA A 91 4.23 -10.65 -3.32
N PHE A 92 3.02 -10.96 -2.83
CA PHE A 92 2.17 -10.00 -2.13
C PHE A 92 2.86 -9.42 -0.90
N SER A 93 3.48 -10.27 -0.07
CA SER A 93 4.21 -9.84 1.12
C SER A 93 5.34 -8.86 0.76
N LEU A 94 6.16 -9.20 -0.23
CA LEU A 94 7.27 -8.34 -0.68
C LEU A 94 6.76 -6.98 -1.18
N VAL A 95 5.70 -6.96 -1.98
CA VAL A 95 5.08 -5.73 -2.47
C VAL A 95 4.62 -4.86 -1.30
N MET A 96 3.97 -5.44 -0.30
CA MET A 96 3.47 -4.70 0.86
C MET A 96 4.61 -4.13 1.70
N ILE A 97 5.65 -4.92 1.97
CA ILE A 97 6.82 -4.49 2.76
C ILE A 97 7.58 -3.37 2.02
N ILE A 98 7.89 -3.55 0.74
CA ILE A 98 8.65 -2.58 -0.06
C ILE A 98 7.87 -1.26 -0.16
N ASN A 99 6.58 -1.29 -0.46
CA ASN A 99 5.77 -0.08 -0.54
C ASN A 99 5.57 0.56 0.83
N GLY A 100 5.47 -0.23 1.90
CA GLY A 100 5.42 0.27 3.27
C GLY A 100 6.69 1.02 3.66
N ILE A 101 7.86 0.44 3.41
CA ILE A 101 9.17 1.07 3.61
C ILE A 101 9.27 2.35 2.77
N ARG A 102 8.93 2.29 1.48
CA ARG A 102 8.93 3.46 0.59
C ARG A 102 8.03 4.56 1.11
N LYS A 103 6.86 4.25 1.69
CA LYS A 103 5.94 5.25 2.26
C LYS A 103 6.49 5.86 3.56
N ILE A 104 7.20 5.10 4.39
CA ILE A 104 7.87 5.63 5.60
C ILE A 104 9.03 6.55 5.21
N ILE A 105 9.87 6.15 4.25
CA ILE A 105 11.03 6.92 3.77
C ILE A 105 10.62 8.09 2.87
N GLY A 106 9.59 7.93 2.05
CA GLY A 106 9.07 8.98 1.18
C GLY A 106 8.21 9.99 1.94
N GLY A 107 7.47 9.55 2.95
CA GLY A 107 6.70 10.41 3.84
C GLY A 107 7.56 11.31 4.74
N THR A 108 8.87 11.06 4.85
CA THR A 108 9.81 11.98 5.51
C THR A 108 10.38 13.04 4.54
N LYS A 109 10.35 12.78 3.23
CA LYS A 109 10.63 13.79 2.20
C LYS A 109 9.32 14.49 1.82
N LYS A 110 8.81 15.36 2.70
CA LYS A 110 7.85 16.37 2.24
C LYS A 110 8.51 17.14 1.11
N ILE A 111 7.90 17.11 -0.07
CA ILE A 111 8.30 17.92 -1.22
C ILE A 111 8.33 19.37 -0.75
N PRO A 112 9.50 20.04 -0.75
CA PRO A 112 9.53 21.48 -0.55
C PRO A 112 8.87 22.09 -1.79
N ASN A 113 7.67 22.60 -1.62
CA ASN A 113 7.24 23.76 -2.39
C ASN A 113 7.58 24.98 -1.54
#